data_AF-A0A6S7HQ01-F1
#
_entry.id   AF-A0A6S7HQ01-F1
#
_cell.length_a   1.000
_cell.length_b   1.000
_cell.length_c   1.000
_cell.angle_alpha   90.00
_cell.angle_beta   90.00
_cell.angle_gamma   90.00
#
_symmetry.space_group_name_H-M   'P 1'
#
loop_
_entity.id
_entity.type
_entity.pdbx_description
1 polymer ?
#
loop_
_entity_poly.entity_id
_entity_poly.type
_entity_poly.pdbx_seq_one_letter_code
_entity_poly.pdbx_strand_id
1 'polypeptide(L)'
;MVDDIKPKQPETNVLVKCADDMTVSAPVKSNSDSATMEVRNIENWARRNRMTLNLTKTWEMLLSGGTSKPPPAPIEGIERKEWLKLLGVTFEDDVCCWDLHVNGLLSKAGSRMYILRVCRRYGYRKEHLSYLFDSIILSLFLYGIEIWGSALQKKYLERIDKFFKRAYRYGYILKEYKMSELIETRDRILFNRILDNPEHILYELLPEKRQKNLRKRDHPFILPQVRTERFKRSFVNRRLFDYF
;
A
#
# COMPACT_ATOMS: atom_id res chain seq x y z
N MET A 1 -9.87 -0.56 26.87
CA MET A 1 -9.45 0.28 25.71
C MET A 1 -9.02 -0.70 24.64
N VAL A 2 -9.41 -0.51 23.37
CA VAL A 2 -9.29 -1.51 22.28
C VAL A 2 -7.81 -1.83 21.91
N ASP A 3 -6.83 -1.30 22.64
CA ASP A 3 -5.38 -1.36 22.33
C ASP A 3 -4.63 -2.45 23.11
N ASP A 4 -5.31 -3.21 23.96
CA ASP A 4 -4.72 -4.28 24.78
C ASP A 4 -4.68 -5.64 24.07
N ILE A 5 -5.34 -5.79 22.92
CA ILE A 5 -5.29 -7.02 22.12
C ILE A 5 -3.90 -7.25 21.53
N LYS A 6 -3.38 -8.45 21.77
CA LYS A 6 -2.11 -8.92 21.21
C LYS A 6 -2.33 -10.22 20.43
N PRO A 7 -1.53 -10.46 19.39
CA PRO A 7 -1.53 -11.75 18.72
C PRO A 7 -1.20 -12.85 19.73
N LYS A 8 -1.78 -14.03 19.53
CA LYS A 8 -1.53 -15.19 20.39
C LYS A 8 -0.09 -15.66 20.26
N GLN A 9 0.51 -15.51 19.08
CA GLN A 9 1.91 -15.80 18.80
C GLN A 9 2.65 -14.53 18.34
N PRO A 10 3.04 -13.61 19.25
CA PRO A 10 3.63 -12.32 18.90
C PRO A 10 5.01 -12.40 18.23
N GLU A 11 5.73 -13.50 18.45
CA GLU A 11 7.04 -13.77 17.83
C GLU A 11 6.95 -13.97 16.30
N THR A 12 5.78 -14.40 15.80
CA THR A 12 5.60 -14.83 14.41
C THR A 12 4.47 -14.11 13.69
N ASN A 13 3.40 -13.78 14.41
CA ASN A 13 2.20 -13.20 13.85
C ASN A 13 2.22 -11.69 14.08
N VAL A 14 1.86 -10.96 13.04
CA VAL A 14 1.78 -9.49 13.09
C VAL A 14 0.31 -9.10 13.11
N LEU A 15 -0.11 -8.40 14.15
CA LEU A 15 -1.43 -7.82 14.26
C LEU A 15 -1.31 -6.30 14.10
N VAL A 16 -2.02 -5.75 13.13
CA VAL A 16 -2.12 -4.32 12.86
C VAL A 16 -3.56 -3.89 13.05
N LYS A 17 -3.77 -2.76 13.71
CA LYS A 17 -5.08 -2.19 13.97
C LYS A 17 -5.17 -0.76 13.45
N CYS A 18 -6.32 -0.40 12.91
CA CYS A 18 -6.66 0.97 12.58
C CYS A 18 -8.14 1.19 12.87
N ALA A 19 -8.47 2.00 13.88
CA ALA A 19 -9.83 2.17 14.38
C ALA A 19 -10.49 0.81 14.72
N ASP A 20 -11.55 0.43 14.01
CA ASP A 20 -12.27 -0.86 14.11
C ASP A 20 -11.68 -1.96 13.22
N ASP A 21 -10.90 -1.60 12.20
CA ASP A 21 -10.26 -2.57 11.31
C ASP A 21 -9.05 -3.23 12.00
N MET A 22 -9.02 -4.57 11.95
CA MET A 22 -7.91 -5.38 12.43
C MET A 22 -7.41 -6.29 11.32
N THR A 23 -6.09 -6.36 11.14
CA THR A 23 -5.44 -7.23 10.16
C THR A 23 -4.43 -8.10 10.87
N VAL A 24 -4.51 -9.42 10.67
CA VAL A 24 -3.53 -10.37 11.19
C VAL A 24 -2.81 -11.02 10.02
N SER A 25 -1.49 -10.96 10.06
CA SER A 25 -0.60 -11.72 9.18
C SER A 25 -0.06 -12.90 9.97
N ALA A 26 -0.42 -14.12 9.54
CA ALA A 26 -0.02 -15.38 10.17
C ALA A 26 0.76 -16.23 9.15
N PRO A 27 2.09 -16.39 9.31
CA PRO A 27 2.88 -17.23 8.41
C PRO A 27 2.52 -18.71 8.55
N VAL A 28 2.16 -19.35 7.43
CA VAL A 28 1.88 -20.79 7.38
C VAL A 28 3.20 -21.55 7.23
N LYS A 29 3.50 -22.45 8.16
CA LYS A 29 4.64 -23.39 8.08
C LYS A 29 4.10 -24.81 7.89
N SER A 30 4.97 -25.74 7.46
CA SER A 30 4.59 -27.11 7.03
C SER A 30 3.57 -27.82 7.92
N ASN A 31 3.61 -27.59 9.23
CA ASN A 31 2.75 -28.27 10.22
C ASN A 31 2.03 -27.28 11.16
N SER A 32 2.01 -25.98 10.84
CA SER A 32 1.39 -24.99 11.72
C SER A 32 0.69 -23.90 10.93
N ASP A 33 -0.63 -23.88 11.06
CA ASP A 33 -1.49 -22.76 10.72
C ASP A 33 -2.09 -22.21 12.02
N SER A 34 -1.71 -20.98 12.38
CA SER A 34 -2.19 -20.30 13.58
C SER A 34 -3.36 -19.36 13.30
N ALA A 35 -3.81 -19.22 12.04
CA ALA A 35 -4.83 -18.24 11.67
C ALA A 35 -6.16 -18.48 12.39
N THR A 36 -6.61 -19.74 12.46
CA THR A 36 -7.83 -20.10 13.22
C THR A 36 -7.69 -19.80 14.72
N MET A 37 -6.50 -20.00 15.29
CA MET A 37 -6.23 -19.68 16.69
C MET A 37 -6.27 -18.17 16.95
N GLU A 38 -5.72 -17.37 16.04
CA GLU A 38 -5.73 -15.91 16.12
C GLU A 38 -7.15 -15.35 16.00
N VAL A 39 -7.97 -15.88 15.07
CA VAL A 39 -9.38 -15.49 14.95
C VAL A 39 -10.14 -15.79 16.24
N ARG A 40 -9.98 -16.98 16.83
CA ARG A 40 -10.59 -17.32 18.14
C ARG A 40 -10.10 -16.42 19.26
N ASN A 41 -8.82 -16.04 19.25
CA ASN A 41 -8.25 -15.11 20.23
C ASN A 41 -8.92 -13.73 20.13
N ILE A 42 -9.07 -13.20 18.91
CA ILE A 42 -9.77 -11.93 18.64
C ILE A 42 -11.24 -12.03 19.08
N GLU A 43 -11.94 -13.11 18.73
CA GLU A 43 -13.34 -13.30 19.09
C GLU A 43 -13.54 -13.33 20.62
N ASN A 44 -12.67 -14.06 21.34
CA ASN A 44 -12.72 -14.11 22.80
C ASN A 44 -12.46 -12.75 23.44
N TRP A 45 -11.49 -12.01 22.92
CA TRP A 45 -11.19 -10.66 23.40
C TRP A 45 -12.34 -9.69 23.10
N ALA A 46 -12.95 -9.76 21.91
CA ALA A 46 -14.11 -8.96 21.56
C ALA A 46 -15.28 -9.23 22.52
N ARG A 47 -15.57 -10.51 22.79
CA ARG A 47 -16.62 -10.93 23.73
C ARG A 47 -16.38 -10.39 25.13
N ARG A 48 -15.15 -10.46 25.64
CA ARG A 48 -14.76 -9.90 26.97
C ARG A 48 -14.97 -8.39 27.03
N ASN A 49 -14.72 -7.70 25.92
CA ASN A 49 -14.90 -6.27 25.79
C ASN A 49 -16.32 -5.85 25.35
N ARG A 50 -17.29 -6.79 25.34
CA ARG A 50 -18.69 -6.54 24.94
C ARG A 50 -18.81 -6.01 23.51
N MET A 51 -17.91 -6.45 22.62
CA MET A 51 -17.92 -6.17 21.19
C MET A 51 -18.25 -7.44 20.40
N THR A 52 -18.77 -7.26 19.19
CA THR A 52 -19.11 -8.37 18.29
C THR A 52 -18.24 -8.31 17.05
N LEU A 53 -17.59 -9.42 16.70
CA LEU A 53 -16.83 -9.54 15.48
C LEU A 53 -17.77 -9.72 14.28
N ASN A 54 -17.65 -8.88 13.27
CA ASN A 54 -18.45 -9.00 12.06
C ASN A 54 -17.77 -9.95 11.05
N LEU A 55 -18.09 -11.23 11.15
CA LEU A 55 -17.52 -12.26 10.25
C LEU A 55 -17.90 -12.05 8.78
N THR A 56 -19.05 -11.44 8.48
CA THR A 56 -19.44 -11.15 7.08
C THR A 56 -18.55 -10.10 6.40
N LYS A 57 -17.91 -9.24 7.20
CA LYS A 57 -16.92 -8.25 6.76
C LYS A 57 -15.48 -8.67 7.04
N THR A 58 -15.29 -9.86 7.62
CA THR A 58 -13.98 -10.44 7.87
C THR A 58 -13.66 -11.38 6.72
N TRP A 59 -12.55 -11.13 6.03
CA TRP A 59 -12.14 -11.94 4.90
C TRP A 59 -10.72 -12.45 5.10
N GLU A 60 -10.46 -13.65 4.60
CA GLU A 60 -9.14 -14.26 4.56
C GLU A 60 -8.56 -14.11 3.15
N MET A 61 -7.26 -13.83 3.02
CA MET A 61 -6.55 -13.95 1.75
C MET A 61 -5.25 -14.70 1.97
N LEU A 62 -5.00 -15.67 1.10
CA LEU A 62 -3.81 -16.49 1.15
C LEU A 62 -2.75 -15.94 0.21
N LEU A 63 -1.58 -15.60 0.76
CA LEU A 63 -0.43 -15.19 -0.04
C LEU A 63 0.51 -16.38 -0.23
N SER A 64 0.70 -16.85 -1.46
CA SER A 64 1.59 -17.98 -1.76
C SER A 64 2.85 -17.53 -2.50
N GLY A 65 4.02 -17.97 -2.00
CA GLY A 65 5.33 -17.62 -2.57
C GLY A 65 5.88 -18.68 -3.53
N GLY A 66 5.02 -19.28 -4.37
CA GLY A 66 5.40 -20.36 -5.29
C GLY A 66 5.64 -21.72 -4.61
N THR A 67 4.88 -22.02 -3.56
CA THR A 67 4.91 -23.35 -2.93
C THR A 67 4.06 -24.34 -3.71
N SER A 68 4.52 -25.59 -3.82
CA SER A 68 3.72 -26.70 -4.37
C SER A 68 2.83 -27.37 -3.31
N LYS A 69 2.91 -26.92 -2.05
CA LYS A 69 2.08 -27.46 -0.97
C LYS A 69 0.63 -27.07 -1.17
N PRO A 70 -0.33 -27.93 -0.80
CA PRO A 70 -1.72 -27.56 -0.82
C PRO A 70 -1.98 -26.37 0.11
N PRO A 71 -2.91 -25.46 -0.25
CA PRO A 71 -3.29 -24.37 0.62
C PRO A 71 -3.90 -24.90 1.93
N PRO A 72 -3.76 -24.17 3.06
CA PRO A 72 -4.43 -24.53 4.30
C PRO A 72 -5.95 -24.51 4.11
N ALA A 73 -6.69 -25.23 4.97
CA ALA A 73 -8.14 -25.20 4.96
C ALA A 73 -8.66 -23.76 5.19
N PRO A 74 -9.77 -23.33 4.56
CA PRO A 74 -10.41 -22.06 4.88
C PRO A 74 -10.81 -21.97 6.35
N ILE A 75 -10.74 -20.76 6.92
CA ILE A 75 -11.20 -20.53 8.29
C ILE A 75 -12.73 -20.58 8.33
N GLU A 76 -13.28 -21.37 9.25
CA GLU A 76 -14.73 -21.53 9.39
C GLU A 76 -15.42 -20.18 9.66
N GLY A 77 -16.48 -19.89 8.88
CA GLY A 77 -17.25 -18.65 9.01
C GLY A 77 -16.61 -17.41 8.39
N ILE A 78 -15.41 -17.52 7.81
CA ILE A 78 -14.69 -16.42 7.14
C ILE A 78 -14.57 -16.74 5.65
N GLU A 79 -14.97 -15.79 4.81
CA GLU A 79 -14.86 -15.94 3.36
C GLU A 79 -13.40 -15.75 2.91
N ARG A 80 -12.86 -16.72 2.17
CA ARG A 80 -11.54 -16.61 1.53
C ARG A 80 -11.65 -15.92 0.17
N LYS A 81 -10.82 -14.90 -0.07
CA LYS A 81 -10.78 -14.10 -1.30
C LYS A 81 -9.38 -14.04 -1.89
N GLU A 82 -9.33 -13.84 -3.20
CA GLU A 82 -8.11 -13.58 -3.97
C GLU A 82 -7.63 -12.13 -3.83
N TRP A 83 -8.39 -11.27 -3.14
CA TRP A 83 -8.04 -9.88 -2.91
C TRP A 83 -8.57 -9.38 -1.57
N LEU A 84 -7.87 -8.42 -0.99
CA LEU A 84 -8.31 -7.67 0.19
C LEU A 84 -8.08 -6.19 0.02
N LYS A 85 -8.94 -5.39 0.63
CA LYS A 85 -8.76 -3.95 0.71
C LYS A 85 -8.35 -3.56 2.13
N LEU A 86 -7.13 -3.09 2.29
CA LEU A 86 -6.59 -2.62 3.57
C LEU A 86 -6.37 -1.12 3.48
N LEU A 87 -7.05 -0.35 4.36
CA LEU A 87 -6.92 1.11 4.43
C LEU A 87 -6.94 1.79 3.05
N GLY A 88 -7.93 1.45 2.21
CA GLY A 88 -8.06 2.07 0.89
C GLY A 88 -7.22 1.48 -0.25
N VAL A 89 -6.19 0.68 0.05
CA VAL A 89 -5.33 -0.01 -0.93
C VAL A 89 -5.83 -1.43 -1.15
N THR A 90 -5.91 -1.86 -2.41
CA THR A 90 -6.35 -3.22 -2.76
C THR A 90 -5.14 -4.08 -3.05
N PHE A 91 -5.02 -5.20 -2.36
CA PHE A 91 -4.01 -6.22 -2.52
C PHE A 91 -4.64 -7.44 -3.18
N GLU A 92 -3.89 -8.08 -4.05
CA GLU A 92 -4.24 -9.34 -4.71
C GLU A 92 -3.33 -10.47 -4.16
N ASP A 93 -3.80 -11.70 -4.27
CA ASP A 93 -3.09 -12.90 -3.84
C ASP A 93 -1.80 -13.14 -4.65
N ASP A 94 -1.83 -12.88 -5.95
CA ASP A 94 -0.64 -12.55 -6.73
C ASP A 94 -0.17 -11.15 -6.35
N VAL A 95 0.85 -11.10 -5.49
CA VAL A 95 1.38 -9.85 -4.97
C VAL A 95 2.14 -8.99 -5.99
N CYS A 96 2.36 -9.52 -7.20
CA CYS A 96 2.85 -8.76 -8.34
C CYS A 96 1.70 -8.20 -9.20
N CYS A 97 0.46 -8.66 -8.99
CA CYS A 97 -0.73 -8.12 -9.62
C CYS A 97 -1.26 -6.91 -8.84
N TRP A 98 -1.58 -5.86 -9.58
CA TRP A 98 -2.18 -4.61 -9.06
C TRP A 98 -3.31 -4.15 -9.99
N ASP A 99 -3.83 -5.05 -10.81
CA ASP A 99 -4.85 -4.74 -11.81
C ASP A 99 -6.14 -4.29 -11.12
N LEU A 100 -6.59 -4.97 -10.05
CA LEU A 100 -7.79 -4.54 -9.32
C LEU A 100 -7.63 -3.15 -8.71
N HIS A 101 -6.47 -2.87 -8.11
CA HIS A 101 -6.20 -1.58 -7.51
C HIS A 101 -6.16 -0.46 -8.55
N VAL A 102 -5.37 -0.62 -9.61
CA VAL A 102 -5.17 0.40 -10.66
C VAL A 102 -6.46 0.60 -11.46
N ASN A 103 -7.21 -0.46 -11.77
CA ASN A 103 -8.51 -0.36 -12.42
C ASN A 103 -9.50 0.41 -11.55
N GLY A 104 -9.53 0.14 -10.25
CA GLY A 104 -10.35 0.88 -9.29
C GLY A 104 -10.01 2.35 -9.22
N LEU A 105 -8.72 2.70 -9.21
CA LEU A 105 -8.25 4.09 -9.24
C LEU A 105 -8.66 4.79 -10.55
N LEU A 106 -8.39 4.18 -11.70
CA LEU A 106 -8.72 4.74 -13.01
C LEU A 106 -10.24 4.91 -13.20
N SER A 107 -11.05 3.97 -12.71
CA SER A 107 -12.51 4.07 -12.74
C SER A 107 -13.01 5.27 -11.91
N LYS A 108 -12.53 5.40 -10.66
CA LYS A 108 -12.86 6.57 -9.80
C LYS A 108 -12.38 7.88 -10.42
N ALA A 109 -11.16 7.93 -10.94
CA ALA A 109 -10.60 9.09 -11.60
C ALA A 109 -11.40 9.46 -12.86
N GLY A 110 -11.79 8.46 -13.67
CA GLY A 110 -12.64 8.63 -14.84
C GLY A 110 -14.02 9.19 -14.51
N SER A 111 -14.64 8.73 -13.41
CA SER A 111 -15.88 9.30 -12.90
C SER A 111 -15.69 10.77 -12.49
N ARG A 112 -14.62 11.09 -11.74
CA ARG A 112 -14.31 12.45 -11.28
C ARG A 112 -13.95 13.42 -12.42
N MET A 113 -13.47 12.93 -13.56
CA MET A 113 -13.29 13.76 -14.76
C MET A 113 -14.60 14.37 -15.28
N TYR A 114 -15.75 13.75 -15.00
CA TYR A 114 -17.05 14.34 -15.33
C TYR A 114 -17.26 15.67 -14.59
N ILE A 115 -16.84 15.76 -13.34
CA ILE A 115 -16.93 16.99 -12.53
C ILE A 115 -16.14 18.11 -13.21
N LEU A 116 -14.90 17.84 -13.64
CA LEU A 116 -14.08 18.82 -14.37
C LEU A 116 -14.72 19.26 -15.69
N ARG A 117 -15.34 18.33 -16.41
CA ARG A 117 -16.09 18.65 -17.63
C ARG A 117 -17.26 19.58 -17.34
N VAL A 118 -18.01 19.34 -16.27
CA VAL A 118 -19.12 20.19 -15.84
C VAL A 118 -18.61 21.59 -15.47
N CYS A 119 -17.60 21.70 -14.61
CA CYS A 119 -17.01 22.99 -14.23
C CYS A 119 -16.52 23.78 -15.46
N ARG A 120 -15.87 23.11 -16.41
CA ARG A 120 -15.44 23.75 -17.66
C ARG A 120 -16.62 24.32 -18.46
N ARG A 121 -17.76 23.62 -18.52
CA ARG A 121 -18.98 24.13 -19.18
C ARG A 121 -19.55 25.38 -18.50
N TYR A 122 -19.41 25.48 -17.18
CA TYR A 122 -19.78 26.68 -16.42
C TYR A 122 -18.74 27.81 -16.48
N GLY A 123 -17.74 27.73 -17.35
CA GLY A 123 -16.78 28.81 -17.59
C GLY A 123 -15.64 28.89 -16.56
N TYR A 124 -15.38 27.83 -15.80
CA TYR A 124 -14.24 27.79 -14.88
C TYR A 124 -12.93 27.94 -15.65
N ARG A 125 -12.06 28.82 -15.14
CA ARG A 125 -10.72 29.03 -15.71
C ARG A 125 -9.87 27.78 -15.53
N LYS A 126 -8.86 27.62 -16.41
CA LYS A 126 -7.99 26.45 -16.43
C LYS A 126 -7.25 26.25 -15.11
N GLU A 127 -6.88 27.33 -14.43
CA GLU A 127 -6.20 27.30 -13.13
C GLU A 127 -7.08 26.66 -12.05
N HIS A 128 -8.37 27.00 -12.02
CA HIS A 128 -9.33 26.40 -11.09
C HIS A 128 -9.59 24.92 -11.40
N LEU A 129 -9.65 24.55 -12.69
CA LEU A 129 -9.78 23.16 -13.11
C LEU A 129 -8.55 22.34 -12.70
N SER A 130 -7.35 22.91 -12.81
CA SER A 130 -6.11 22.24 -12.41
C SER A 130 -6.07 22.02 -10.91
N TYR A 131 -6.46 23.01 -10.11
CA TYR A 131 -6.58 22.86 -8.66
C TYR A 131 -7.62 21.79 -8.27
N LEU A 132 -8.76 21.78 -8.97
CA LEU A 132 -9.79 20.78 -8.75
C LEU A 132 -9.31 19.37 -9.13
N PHE A 133 -8.56 19.24 -10.22
CA PHE A 133 -7.91 18.00 -10.62
C PHE A 133 -6.95 17.51 -9.52
N ASP A 134 -6.09 18.39 -9.00
CA ASP A 134 -5.12 18.04 -7.98
C ASP A 134 -5.80 17.56 -6.69
N SER A 135 -6.87 18.25 -6.28
CA SER A 135 -7.60 17.95 -5.04
C SER A 135 -8.43 16.68 -5.10
N ILE A 136 -9.08 16.37 -6.23
CA ILE A 136 -10.01 15.22 -6.31
C ILE A 136 -9.51 14.06 -7.17
N ILE A 137 -8.62 14.27 -8.12
CA ILE A 137 -8.13 13.20 -9.00
C ILE A 137 -6.72 12.82 -8.62
N LEU A 138 -5.79 13.77 -8.60
CA LEU A 138 -4.39 13.48 -8.27
C LEU A 138 -4.27 12.90 -6.87
N SER A 139 -5.03 13.43 -5.90
CA SER A 139 -5.10 12.90 -4.53
C SER A 139 -5.45 11.41 -4.44
N LEU A 140 -6.21 10.85 -5.39
CA LEU A 140 -6.47 9.40 -5.45
C LEU A 140 -5.20 8.61 -5.72
N PHE A 141 -4.39 9.08 -6.65
CA PHE A 141 -3.13 8.43 -7.03
C PHE A 141 -2.01 8.71 -6.04
N LEU A 142 -2.09 9.78 -5.25
CA LEU A 142 -1.12 10.07 -4.21
C LEU A 142 -1.40 9.32 -2.91
N TYR A 143 -2.62 8.79 -2.73
CA TYR A 143 -2.97 8.03 -1.54
C TYR A 143 -2.28 6.66 -1.53
N GLY A 144 -1.48 6.40 -0.50
CA GLY A 144 -0.77 5.12 -0.32
C GLY A 144 0.28 4.84 -1.40
N ILE A 145 0.69 5.86 -2.16
CA ILE A 145 1.64 5.75 -3.28
C ILE A 145 2.98 5.15 -2.85
N GLU A 146 3.40 5.35 -1.60
CA GLU A 146 4.63 4.75 -1.08
C GLU A 146 4.51 3.22 -0.99
N ILE A 147 3.30 2.69 -0.78
CA ILE A 147 3.01 1.26 -0.71
C ILE A 147 2.86 0.68 -2.11
N TRP A 148 1.82 1.11 -2.83
CA TRP A 148 1.47 0.51 -4.12
C TRP A 148 2.33 1.06 -5.26
N GLY A 149 3.04 2.17 -5.07
CA GLY A 149 4.07 2.62 -5.99
C GLY A 149 5.20 1.61 -6.15
N SER A 150 5.33 0.61 -5.27
CA SER A 150 6.20 -0.56 -5.50
C SER A 150 5.79 -1.41 -6.72
N ALA A 151 4.55 -1.25 -7.19
CA ALA A 151 4.02 -1.78 -8.43
C ALA A 151 4.57 -1.05 -9.68
N LEU A 152 5.87 -0.73 -9.71
CA LEU A 152 6.59 -0.08 -10.84
C LEU A 152 6.66 -0.96 -12.10
N GLN A 153 5.65 -1.78 -12.39
CA GLN A 153 5.54 -2.40 -13.68
C GLN A 153 5.15 -1.32 -14.69
N LYS A 154 5.93 -1.22 -15.76
CA LYS A 154 5.74 -0.25 -16.83
C LYS A 154 4.30 -0.21 -17.33
N LYS A 155 3.61 -1.36 -17.36
CA LYS A 155 2.20 -1.48 -17.76
C LYS A 155 1.24 -0.59 -16.94
N TYR A 156 1.42 -0.47 -15.62
CA TYR A 156 0.51 0.31 -14.78
C TYR A 156 0.79 1.81 -14.88
N LEU A 157 2.08 2.19 -14.85
CA LEU A 157 2.51 3.58 -14.98
C LEU A 157 2.05 4.17 -16.32
N GLU A 158 2.24 3.44 -17.42
CA GLU A 158 1.81 3.89 -18.75
C GLU A 158 0.30 4.12 -18.84
N ARG A 159 -0.51 3.30 -18.15
CA ARG A 159 -1.98 3.45 -18.16
C ARG A 159 -2.40 4.71 -17.41
N ILE A 160 -1.77 4.99 -16.26
CA ILE A 160 -2.02 6.20 -15.46
C ILE A 160 -1.50 7.44 -16.20
N ASP A 161 -0.30 7.38 -16.78
CA ASP A 161 0.27 8.49 -17.55
C ASP A 161 -0.55 8.80 -18.81
N LYS A 162 -1.11 7.79 -19.49
CA LYS A 162 -2.08 8.00 -20.59
C LYS A 162 -3.32 8.76 -20.10
N PHE A 163 -3.78 8.47 -18.88
CA PHE A 163 -4.89 9.20 -18.27
C PHE A 163 -4.49 10.66 -17.97
N PHE A 164 -3.31 10.92 -17.41
CA PHE A 164 -2.80 12.28 -17.18
C PHE A 164 -2.62 13.07 -18.49
N LYS A 165 -2.06 12.45 -19.53
CA LYS A 165 -1.96 13.03 -20.88
C LYS A 165 -3.31 13.41 -21.45
N ARG A 166 -4.34 12.59 -21.23
CA ARG A 166 -5.71 12.91 -21.64
C ARG A 166 -6.26 14.12 -20.90
N ALA A 167 -6.05 14.21 -19.59
CA ALA A 167 -6.46 15.37 -18.80
C ALA A 167 -5.76 16.66 -19.24
N TYR A 168 -4.46 16.58 -19.55
CA TYR A 168 -3.69 17.70 -20.10
C TYR A 168 -4.23 18.15 -21.47
N ARG A 169 -4.44 17.20 -22.39
CA ARG A 169 -4.99 17.46 -23.73
C ARG A 169 -6.38 18.11 -23.67
N TYR A 170 -7.20 17.73 -22.71
CA TYR A 170 -8.53 18.33 -22.51
C TYR A 170 -8.47 19.69 -21.79
N GLY A 171 -7.28 20.19 -21.47
CA GLY A 171 -7.10 21.49 -20.83
C GLY A 171 -7.59 21.53 -19.39
N TYR A 172 -7.64 20.39 -18.70
CA TYR A 172 -8.03 20.34 -17.29
C TYR A 172 -6.88 20.61 -16.33
N ILE A 173 -5.64 20.37 -16.76
CA ILE A 173 -4.43 20.60 -15.95
C ILE A 173 -3.46 21.53 -16.66
N LEU A 174 -2.71 22.29 -15.88
CA LEU A 174 -1.73 23.26 -16.39
C LEU A 174 -0.41 22.61 -16.83
N LYS A 175 -0.02 21.52 -16.18
CA LYS A 175 1.18 20.74 -16.47
C LYS A 175 0.85 19.27 -16.62
N GLU A 176 1.64 18.56 -17.41
CA GLU A 176 1.56 17.11 -17.49
C GLU A 176 2.17 16.49 -16.23
N TYR A 177 1.52 15.46 -15.69
CA TYR A 177 2.04 14.67 -14.59
C TYR A 177 2.62 13.36 -15.13
N LYS A 178 3.74 12.93 -14.53
CA LYS A 178 4.25 11.56 -14.70
C LYS A 178 4.26 10.84 -13.38
N MET A 179 3.76 9.62 -13.39
CA MET A 179 3.65 8.82 -12.17
C MET A 179 5.01 8.55 -11.52
N SER A 180 6.08 8.35 -12.33
CA SER A 180 7.44 8.16 -11.82
C SER A 180 7.94 9.34 -10.98
N GLU A 181 7.71 10.57 -11.44
CA GLU A 181 8.13 11.80 -10.75
C GLU A 181 7.35 12.00 -9.45
N LEU A 182 6.06 11.63 -9.44
CA LEU A 182 5.21 11.68 -8.25
C LEU A 182 5.66 10.68 -7.19
N ILE A 183 5.98 9.45 -7.59
CA ILE A 183 6.51 8.40 -6.69
C ILE A 183 7.83 8.88 -6.08
N GLU A 184 8.78 9.31 -6.90
CA GLU A 184 10.09 9.79 -6.43
C GLU A 184 9.95 10.94 -5.43
N THR A 185 9.09 11.92 -5.75
CA THR A 185 8.85 13.08 -4.88
C THR A 185 8.26 12.66 -3.54
N ARG A 186 7.24 11.80 -3.55
CA ARG A 186 6.56 11.33 -2.34
C ARG A 186 7.47 10.48 -1.48
N ASP A 187 8.20 9.57 -2.10
CA ASP A 187 9.13 8.72 -1.39
C ASP A 187 10.27 9.52 -0.77
N ARG A 188 10.82 10.51 -1.48
CA ARG A 188 11.86 11.40 -0.93
C ARG A 188 11.34 12.15 0.29
N ILE A 189 10.12 12.69 0.21
CA ILE A 189 9.51 13.42 1.32
C ILE A 189 9.32 12.50 2.53
N LEU A 190 8.75 11.30 2.36
CA LEU A 190 8.53 10.37 3.47
C LEU A 190 9.86 9.87 4.03
N PHE A 191 10.80 9.48 3.17
CA PHE A 191 12.10 8.96 3.60
C PHE A 191 12.86 9.99 4.45
N ASN A 192 12.92 11.25 4.02
CA ASN A 192 13.56 12.32 4.81
C ASN A 192 12.88 12.51 6.17
N ARG A 193 11.53 12.50 6.23
CA ARG A 193 10.82 12.57 7.52
C ARG A 193 11.15 11.42 8.45
N ILE A 194 11.38 10.22 7.92
CA ILE A 194 11.83 9.08 8.73
C ILE A 194 13.25 9.38 9.25
N LEU A 195 14.16 9.84 8.39
CA LEU A 195 15.54 10.14 8.81
C LEU A 195 15.64 11.24 9.86
N ASP A 196 14.82 12.27 9.73
CA ASP A 196 14.82 13.45 10.59
C ASP A 196 14.17 13.17 11.97
N ASN A 197 13.43 12.06 12.11
CA ASN A 197 12.75 11.70 13.35
C ASN A 197 13.07 10.25 13.79
N PRO A 198 13.99 10.06 14.76
CA PRO A 198 14.28 8.74 15.34
C PRO A 198 13.09 8.03 15.98
N GLU A 199 12.07 8.76 16.43
CA GLU A 199 10.83 8.21 17.00
C GLU A 199 9.77 7.90 15.92
N HIS A 200 10.10 8.07 14.64
CA HIS A 200 9.19 7.72 13.56
C HIS A 200 8.91 6.21 13.57
N ILE A 201 7.63 5.81 13.46
CA ILE A 201 7.17 4.41 13.46
C ILE A 201 7.80 3.49 12.39
N LEU A 202 8.50 4.07 11.42
CA LEU A 202 9.18 3.35 10.33
C LEU A 202 10.70 3.41 10.45
N TYR A 203 11.24 4.11 11.47
CA TYR A 203 12.67 4.27 11.68
C TYR A 203 13.34 2.91 11.91
N GLU A 204 12.70 2.06 12.70
CA GLU A 204 13.16 0.69 13.01
C GLU A 204 13.22 -0.23 11.77
N LEU A 205 12.52 0.13 10.69
CA LEU A 205 12.55 -0.62 9.43
C LEU A 205 13.72 -0.24 8.52
N LEU A 206 14.49 0.80 8.87
CA LEU A 206 15.67 1.19 8.11
C LEU A 206 16.83 0.21 8.35
N PRO A 207 17.66 -0.09 7.33
CA PRO A 207 18.83 -0.93 7.52
C PRO A 207 19.84 -0.31 8.47
N GLU A 208 20.81 -1.11 8.90
CA GLU A 208 21.91 -0.62 9.72
C GLU A 208 22.74 0.45 9.00
N LYS A 209 23.28 1.40 9.78
CA LYS A 209 24.19 2.43 9.27
C LYS A 209 25.59 1.87 9.14
N ARG A 210 26.31 2.28 8.09
CA ARG A 210 27.71 1.93 7.89
C ARG A 210 28.58 2.62 8.93
N GLN A 211 29.58 1.89 9.43
CA GLN A 211 30.58 2.44 10.35
C GLN A 211 31.69 3.25 9.62
N LYS A 212 31.93 2.99 8.33
CA LYS A 212 32.99 3.64 7.55
C LYS A 212 32.46 4.14 6.20
N ASN A 213 32.62 5.44 5.94
CA ASN A 213 32.20 6.10 4.70
C ASN A 213 33.39 6.30 3.75
N LEU A 214 33.88 5.20 3.17
CA LEU A 214 35.01 5.24 2.22
C LEU A 214 34.61 5.74 0.82
N ARG A 215 33.32 5.81 0.50
CA ARG A 215 32.77 6.37 -0.75
C ARG A 215 31.63 7.33 -0.44
N LYS A 216 31.60 8.47 -1.13
CA LYS A 216 30.50 9.44 -1.05
C LYS A 216 29.22 8.76 -1.58
N ARG A 217 28.20 8.67 -0.73
CA ARG A 217 26.84 8.23 -1.08
C ARG A 217 25.85 9.17 -0.39
N ASP A 218 24.66 9.27 -0.95
CA ASP A 218 23.63 10.18 -0.44
C ASP A 218 22.98 9.71 0.87
N HIS A 219 23.24 8.46 1.30
CA HIS A 219 22.73 7.92 2.57
C HIS A 219 23.77 7.03 3.30
N PRO A 220 23.67 6.90 4.65
CA PRO A 220 24.62 6.14 5.47
C PRO A 220 24.31 4.63 5.56
N PHE A 221 23.16 4.17 5.08
CA PHE A 221 22.70 2.78 5.27
C PHE A 221 23.44 1.74 4.44
N ILE A 222 23.51 0.52 4.97
CA ILE A 222 23.93 -0.69 4.25
C ILE A 222 22.81 -1.08 3.29
N LEU A 223 23.18 -1.44 2.06
CA LEU A 223 22.20 -1.95 1.11
C LEU A 223 21.84 -3.39 1.45
N PRO A 224 20.55 -3.73 1.53
CA PRO A 224 20.14 -5.11 1.74
C PRO A 224 20.46 -5.96 0.50
N GLN A 225 20.69 -7.26 0.70
CA GLN A 225 20.82 -8.18 -0.42
C GLN A 225 19.47 -8.34 -1.13
N VAL A 226 19.44 -8.00 -2.42
CA VAL A 226 18.23 -8.09 -3.23
C VAL A 226 18.18 -9.43 -3.95
N ARG A 227 17.19 -10.26 -3.63
CA ARG A 227 16.94 -11.56 -4.28
C ARG A 227 15.79 -11.52 -5.30
N THR A 228 14.91 -10.52 -5.19
CA THR A 228 13.75 -10.38 -6.08
C THR A 228 13.55 -8.91 -6.46
N GLU A 229 13.08 -8.68 -7.69
CA GLU A 229 12.71 -7.34 -8.16
C GLU A 229 11.64 -6.70 -7.26
N ARG A 230 10.69 -7.50 -6.76
CA ARG A 230 9.68 -7.03 -5.80
C ARG A 230 10.31 -6.48 -4.53
N PHE A 231 11.26 -7.20 -3.94
CA PHE A 231 11.94 -6.72 -2.74
C PHE A 231 12.75 -5.44 -3.02
N LYS A 232 13.43 -5.37 -4.18
CA LYS A 232 14.14 -4.16 -4.64
C LYS A 232 13.23 -2.94 -4.71
N ARG A 233 12.00 -3.12 -5.20
CA ARG A 233 11.01 -2.05 -5.45
C ARG A 233 10.17 -1.66 -4.23
N SER A 234 10.33 -2.36 -3.11
CA SER A 234 9.72 -1.93 -1.84
C SER A 234 10.21 -0.54 -1.45
N PHE A 235 9.36 0.23 -0.74
CA PHE A 235 9.60 1.64 -0.43
C PHE A 235 11.03 1.95 0.08
N VAL A 236 11.44 1.25 1.15
CA VAL A 236 12.77 1.46 1.75
C VAL A 236 13.86 1.12 0.73
N ASN A 237 13.76 -0.04 0.08
CA ASN A 237 14.82 -0.52 -0.81
C ASN A 237 14.95 0.33 -2.06
N ARG A 238 13.85 0.69 -2.74
CA ARG A 238 13.95 1.52 -3.95
C ARG A 238 14.62 2.85 -3.64
N ARG A 239 14.33 3.45 -2.48
CA ARG A 239 15.00 4.66 -2.02
C ARG A 239 16.46 4.49 -1.66
N LEU A 240 16.90 3.29 -1.27
CA LEU A 240 18.32 3.01 -1.07
C LEU A 240 19.05 2.71 -2.39
N PHE A 241 18.36 2.14 -3.38
CA PHE A 241 18.94 1.73 -4.66
C PHE A 241 18.87 2.78 -5.77
N ASP A 242 17.98 3.77 -5.68
CA ASP A 242 17.85 4.86 -6.67
C ASP A 242 19.04 5.86 -6.61
N TYR A 243 19.91 5.76 -5.60
CA TYR A 243 21.08 6.64 -5.38
C TYR A 243 22.42 6.03 -5.81
N PHE A 244 22.44 5.23 -6.88
CA PHE A 244 23.65 4.72 -7.51
C PHE A 244 23.87 5.28 -8.91
#